data_AF-A0A848WQ77-F1
#
_entry.id   AF-A0A848WQ77-F1
#
_cell.length_a   1.000
_cell.length_b   1.000
_cell.length_c   1.000
_cell.angle_alpha   90.00
_cell.angle_beta   90.00
_cell.angle_gamma   90.00
#
_symmetry.space_group_name_H-M   'P 1'
#
loop_
_entity.id
_entity.type
_entity.pdbx_description
1 polymer ?
#
loop_
_entity_poly.entity_id
_entity_poly.type
_entity_poly.pdbx_seq_one_letter_code
_entity_poly.pdbx_strand_id
1 'polypeptide(L)'
;VSPRSQQQQEQEDVLAPGVPGAKFIQLQVLFVLVFVVPLIAVAAPFLFMGNPETLSDDQAAIFGLVIIGSYGLFLVCMFVYTIISYIYLYRGWLCIQGLPGVQSTPGKAIGMLFVPFYNIYWIFIAFSGWAKDYNRFCTERGVNYFPRANEGLFMAFCVCAIVFPIITPFLHLACMSQMCKAINFTTGNPSK
;
A
#
# COMPACT_ATOMS: atom_id res chain seq x y z
N VAL A 1 37.57 4.61 21.33
CA VAL A 1 36.15 4.47 20.94
C VAL A 1 35.89 2.99 20.70
N SER A 2 34.85 2.42 21.32
CA SER A 2 34.55 0.98 21.19
C SER A 2 33.97 0.67 19.81
N PRO A 3 34.26 -0.49 19.19
CA PRO A 3 33.63 -0.89 17.93
C PRO A 3 32.09 -0.88 17.99
N ARG A 4 31.52 -1.19 19.16
CA ARG A 4 30.06 -1.13 19.39
C ARG A 4 29.51 0.29 19.31
N SER A 5 30.23 1.29 19.84
CA SER A 5 29.78 2.68 19.77
C SER A 5 29.77 3.21 18.33
N GLN A 6 30.71 2.77 17.48
CA GLN A 6 30.71 3.16 16.07
C GLN A 6 29.55 2.54 15.29
N GLN A 7 29.27 1.25 15.50
CA GLN A 7 28.14 0.58 14.85
C GLN A 7 26.78 1.15 15.29
N GLN A 8 26.63 1.50 16.57
CA GLN A 8 25.42 2.15 17.06
C GLN A 8 25.22 3.54 16.45
N GLN A 9 26.30 4.30 16.31
CA GLN A 9 26.26 5.65 15.76
C GLN A 9 26.02 5.65 14.24
N GLU A 10 26.58 4.69 13.51
CA GLU A 10 26.30 4.45 12.09
C GLU A 10 24.87 3.97 11.87
N GLN A 11 24.34 3.15 12.78
CA GLN A 11 22.93 2.75 12.75
C GLN A 11 21.99 3.93 13.03
N GLU A 12 22.32 4.81 13.99
CA GLU A 12 21.57 6.04 14.27
C GLU A 12 21.59 7.03 13.08
N ASP A 13 22.69 7.12 12.34
CA ASP A 13 22.81 7.99 11.15
C ASP A 13 21.99 7.48 9.95
N VAL A 14 21.72 6.16 9.90
CA VAL A 14 20.90 5.54 8.84
C VAL A 14 19.41 5.53 9.18
N LEU A 15 19.06 5.62 10.47
CA LEU A 15 17.66 5.71 10.89
C LEU A 15 17.06 7.04 10.42
N ALA A 16 15.78 7.03 9.99
CA ALA A 16 15.08 8.24 9.58
C ALA A 16 14.38 8.88 10.80
N PRO A 17 14.99 9.89 11.48
CA PRO A 17 14.43 10.44 12.69
C PRO A 17 13.08 11.11 12.41
N GLY A 18 12.07 10.81 13.23
CA GLY A 18 10.75 11.45 13.18
C GLY A 18 9.74 10.81 12.22
N VAL A 19 10.10 9.78 11.45
CA VAL A 19 9.11 9.01 10.67
C VAL A 19 8.43 8.00 11.60
N PRO A 20 7.08 8.00 11.74
CA PRO A 20 6.44 7.01 12.60
C PRO A 20 6.56 5.60 11.98
N GLY A 21 6.42 4.55 12.79
CA GLY A 21 6.38 3.17 12.28
C GLY A 21 5.13 2.89 11.44
N ALA A 22 5.17 1.87 10.58
CA ALA A 22 4.06 1.36 9.80
C ALA A 22 3.35 0.22 10.53
N LYS A 23 2.01 0.22 10.49
CA LYS A 23 1.17 -0.82 11.09
C LYS A 23 0.51 -1.62 9.98
N PHE A 24 1.19 -2.66 9.50
CA PHE A 24 0.71 -3.48 8.38
C PHE A 24 -0.65 -4.14 8.68
N ILE A 25 -0.88 -4.55 9.93
CA ILE A 25 -2.15 -5.15 10.38
C ILE A 25 -3.34 -4.22 10.09
N GLN A 26 -3.19 -2.90 10.28
CA GLN A 26 -4.27 -1.95 9.98
C GLN A 26 -4.63 -1.96 8.49
N LEU A 27 -3.63 -2.08 7.61
CA LEU A 27 -3.84 -2.14 6.17
C LEU A 27 -4.46 -3.47 5.74
N GLN A 28 -4.06 -4.58 6.35
CA GLN A 28 -4.65 -5.90 6.09
C GLN A 28 -6.11 -5.98 6.52
N VAL A 29 -6.45 -5.50 7.72
CA VAL A 29 -7.84 -5.45 8.19
C VAL A 29 -8.68 -4.60 7.25
N LEU A 30 -8.18 -3.43 6.87
CA LEU A 30 -8.90 -2.55 5.94
C LEU A 30 -9.06 -3.18 4.56
N PHE A 31 -8.05 -3.90 4.05
CA PHE A 31 -8.16 -4.66 2.81
C PHE A 31 -9.28 -5.71 2.87
N VAL A 32 -9.37 -6.47 3.96
CA VAL A 32 -10.44 -7.45 4.16
C VAL A 32 -11.81 -6.76 4.21
N LEU A 33 -11.93 -5.63 4.92
CA LEU A 33 -13.16 -4.84 4.97
C LEU A 33 -13.57 -4.28 3.61
N VAL A 34 -12.60 -3.92 2.75
CA VAL A 34 -12.87 -3.39 1.41
C VAL A 34 -13.24 -4.49 0.42
N PHE A 35 -12.53 -5.62 0.41
CA PHE A 35 -12.66 -6.59 -0.69
C PHE A 35 -13.47 -7.84 -0.32
N VAL A 36 -13.50 -8.26 0.95
CA VAL A 36 -14.17 -9.50 1.37
C VAL A 36 -15.59 -9.22 1.84
N VAL A 37 -15.78 -8.21 2.70
CA VAL A 37 -17.10 -7.90 3.29
C VAL A 37 -18.13 -7.53 2.22
N PRO A 38 -17.85 -6.66 1.24
CA PRO A 38 -18.83 -6.31 0.20
C PRO A 38 -19.12 -7.49 -0.73
N LEU A 39 -18.14 -8.35 -0.99
CA LEU A 39 -18.31 -9.55 -1.80
C LEU A 39 -19.28 -10.52 -1.13
N ILE A 40 -19.16 -10.71 0.19
CA ILE A 40 -20.13 -11.48 0.99
C ILE A 40 -21.49 -10.77 1.04
N ALA A 41 -21.52 -9.46 1.25
CA ALA A 41 -22.77 -8.68 1.36
C ALA A 41 -23.58 -8.68 0.06
N VAL A 42 -22.92 -8.73 -1.10
CA VAL A 42 -23.57 -8.88 -2.40
C VAL A 42 -23.94 -10.33 -2.66
N ALA A 43 -23.07 -11.31 -2.37
CA ALA A 43 -23.33 -12.72 -2.65
C ALA A 43 -24.40 -13.36 -1.75
N ALA A 44 -24.43 -13.01 -0.45
CA ALA A 44 -25.33 -13.62 0.52
C ALA A 44 -26.82 -13.47 0.15
N PRO A 45 -27.30 -12.29 -0.26
CA PRO A 45 -28.67 -12.14 -0.76
C PRO A 45 -29.02 -13.09 -1.93
N PHE A 46 -28.13 -13.29 -2.90
CA PHE A 46 -28.38 -14.25 -4.00
C PHE A 46 -28.40 -15.69 -3.51
N LEU A 47 -27.57 -16.04 -2.51
CA LEU A 47 -27.51 -17.39 -1.95
C LEU A 47 -28.74 -17.72 -1.08
N PHE A 48 -29.28 -16.75 -0.34
CA PHE A 48 -30.37 -16.98 0.61
C PHE A 48 -31.75 -16.66 0.07
N MET A 49 -31.88 -15.72 -0.88
CA MET A 49 -33.18 -15.27 -1.38
C MET A 49 -33.59 -15.92 -2.71
N GLY A 50 -32.70 -16.67 -3.37
CA GLY A 50 -33.01 -17.35 -4.63
C GLY A 50 -33.03 -16.41 -5.84
N ASN A 51 -33.74 -16.80 -6.91
CA ASN A 51 -33.79 -16.01 -8.15
C ASN A 51 -34.53 -14.67 -7.88
N PRO A 52 -33.92 -13.50 -8.18
CA PRO A 52 -34.57 -12.20 -7.98
C PRO A 52 -35.93 -12.05 -8.67
N GLU A 53 -36.20 -12.81 -9.73
CA GLU A 53 -37.49 -12.83 -10.43
C GLU A 53 -38.65 -13.44 -9.60
N THR A 54 -38.33 -14.12 -8.50
CA THR A 54 -39.33 -14.81 -7.64
C THR A 54 -39.57 -14.10 -6.31
N LEU A 55 -38.93 -12.94 -6.08
CA LEU A 55 -39.04 -12.18 -4.83
C LEU A 55 -40.35 -11.41 -4.76
N SER A 56 -40.91 -11.28 -3.55
CA SER A 56 -42.00 -10.33 -3.31
C SER A 56 -41.49 -8.88 -3.37
N ASP A 57 -42.39 -7.92 -3.60
CA ASP A 57 -42.04 -6.49 -3.69
C ASP A 57 -41.27 -5.99 -2.45
N ASP A 58 -41.69 -6.43 -1.25
CA ASP A 58 -41.01 -6.10 0.01
C ASP A 58 -39.58 -6.66 0.08
N GLN A 59 -39.38 -7.89 -0.41
CA GLN A 59 -38.06 -8.54 -0.44
C GLN A 59 -37.14 -7.86 -1.46
N ALA A 60 -37.67 -7.50 -2.63
CA ALA A 60 -36.93 -6.77 -3.65
C ALA A 60 -36.47 -5.39 -3.15
N ALA A 61 -37.32 -4.67 -2.40
CA ALA A 61 -36.95 -3.40 -1.79
C ALA A 61 -35.81 -3.53 -0.78
N ILE A 62 -35.86 -4.54 0.10
CA ILE A 62 -34.79 -4.82 1.07
C ILE A 62 -33.49 -5.18 0.36
N PHE A 63 -33.56 -6.01 -0.68
CA PHE A 63 -32.41 -6.41 -1.50
C PHE A 63 -31.72 -5.20 -2.13
N GLY A 64 -32.49 -4.28 -2.73
CA GLY A 64 -31.96 -3.04 -3.30
C GLY A 64 -31.25 -2.16 -2.26
N LEU A 65 -31.82 -2.01 -1.07
CA LEU A 65 -31.21 -1.24 0.02
C LEU A 65 -29.89 -1.86 0.51
N VAL A 66 -29.81 -3.19 0.61
CA VAL A 66 -28.58 -3.89 1.00
C VAL A 66 -27.47 -3.71 -0.03
N ILE A 67 -27.80 -3.79 -1.33
CA ILE A 67 -26.83 -3.54 -2.41
C ILE A 67 -26.33 -2.09 -2.38
N ILE A 68 -27.24 -1.12 -2.29
CA ILE A 68 -26.86 0.30 -2.27
C ILE A 68 -26.01 0.61 -1.02
N GLY A 69 -26.43 0.11 0.14
CA GLY A 69 -25.71 0.30 1.40
C GLY A 69 -24.32 -0.34 1.39
N SER A 70 -24.20 -1.58 0.89
CA SER A 70 -22.91 -2.28 0.78
C SER A 70 -21.97 -1.60 -0.22
N TYR A 71 -22.48 -1.12 -1.35
CA TYR A 71 -21.70 -0.35 -2.32
C TYR A 71 -21.22 0.98 -1.73
N GLY A 72 -22.08 1.70 -1.01
CA GLY A 72 -21.70 2.94 -0.32
C GLY A 72 -20.57 2.70 0.71
N LEU A 73 -20.70 1.66 1.53
CA LEU A 73 -19.67 1.28 2.51
C LEU A 73 -18.35 0.89 1.82
N PHE A 74 -18.43 0.12 0.73
CA PHE A 74 -17.26 -0.24 -0.08
C PHE A 74 -16.48 1.00 -0.55
N LEU A 75 -17.17 2.00 -1.10
CA LEU A 75 -16.52 3.23 -1.58
C LEU A 75 -15.82 3.99 -0.45
N VAL A 76 -16.47 4.12 0.72
CA VAL A 76 -15.89 4.79 1.88
C VAL A 76 -14.64 4.06 2.37
N CYS A 77 -14.71 2.74 2.54
CA CYS A 77 -13.56 1.94 2.99
C CYS A 77 -12.42 1.98 1.96
N MET A 78 -12.73 1.92 0.66
CA MET A 78 -11.74 1.99 -0.43
C MET A 78 -11.03 3.35 -0.44
N PHE A 79 -11.77 4.43 -0.20
CA PHE A 79 -11.20 5.77 -0.08
C PHE A 79 -10.21 5.84 1.10
N VAL A 80 -10.62 5.40 2.30
CA VAL A 80 -9.75 5.37 3.49
C VAL A 80 -8.50 4.52 3.24
N TYR A 81 -8.65 3.37 2.57
CA TYR A 81 -7.54 2.49 2.20
C TYR A 81 -6.52 3.18 1.30
N THR A 82 -7.01 3.91 0.30
CA THR A 82 -6.16 4.65 -0.65
C THR A 82 -5.36 5.74 0.07
N ILE A 83 -6.00 6.49 0.97
CA ILE A 83 -5.33 7.53 1.77
C ILE A 83 -4.21 6.94 2.62
N ILE A 84 -4.47 5.86 3.36
CA ILE A 84 -3.45 5.22 4.20
C ILE A 84 -2.30 4.68 3.35
N SER A 85 -2.61 4.11 2.18
CA SER A 85 -1.59 3.61 1.25
C SER A 85 -0.69 4.72 0.73
N TYR A 86 -1.26 5.90 0.41
CA TYR A 86 -0.47 7.07 0.04
C TYR A 86 0.36 7.61 1.21
N ILE A 87 -0.12 7.56 2.46
CA ILE A 87 0.69 7.91 3.63
C ILE A 87 1.91 6.99 3.74
N TYR A 88 1.75 5.68 3.50
CA TYR A 88 2.88 4.76 3.52
C TYR A 88 3.82 4.93 2.33
N LEU A 89 3.30 5.24 1.16
CA LEU A 89 4.11 5.63 0.00
C LEU A 89 4.94 6.88 0.32
N TYR A 90 4.33 7.91 0.91
CA TYR A 90 5.00 9.15 1.33
C TYR A 90 6.18 8.82 2.24
N ARG A 91 5.91 8.04 3.28
CA ARG A 91 6.89 7.68 4.29
C ARG A 91 8.00 6.81 3.73
N GLY A 92 7.66 5.86 2.87
CA GLY A 92 8.66 5.03 2.18
C GLY A 92 9.62 5.90 1.36
N TRP A 93 9.10 6.89 0.63
CA TRP A 93 9.94 7.86 -0.07
C TRP A 93 10.74 8.75 0.89
N LEU A 94 10.16 9.15 2.02
CA LEU A 94 10.81 9.99 3.03
C LEU A 94 12.03 9.29 3.65
N CYS A 95 11.93 7.98 3.92
CA CYS A 95 13.01 7.20 4.54
C CYS A 95 14.28 7.09 3.68
N ILE A 96 14.17 7.27 2.36
CA ILE A 96 15.30 7.16 1.43
C ILE A 96 15.81 8.52 0.95
N GLN A 97 15.21 9.62 1.41
CA GLN A 97 15.68 10.96 1.08
C GLN A 97 17.08 11.19 1.67
N GLY A 98 17.96 11.87 0.93
CA GLY A 98 19.32 12.16 1.37
C GLY A 98 20.42 11.37 0.66
N LEU A 99 20.06 10.46 -0.26
CA LEU A 99 21.02 9.88 -1.21
C LEU A 99 21.10 10.70 -2.51
N PRO A 100 22.30 10.85 -3.10
CA PRO A 100 22.43 11.36 -4.46
C PRO A 100 21.66 10.49 -5.46
N GLY A 101 20.95 11.12 -6.40
CA GLY A 101 20.27 10.40 -7.48
C GLY A 101 18.95 9.71 -7.12
N VAL A 102 18.32 10.04 -5.99
CA VAL A 102 16.92 9.64 -5.71
C VAL A 102 15.98 10.28 -6.74
N GLN A 103 15.16 9.46 -7.40
CA GLN A 103 14.38 9.85 -8.57
C GLN A 103 13.23 10.81 -8.24
N SER A 104 12.73 10.79 -7.01
CA SER A 104 11.58 11.60 -6.60
C SER A 104 11.63 12.02 -5.14
N THR A 105 11.08 13.21 -4.86
CA THR A 105 10.76 13.64 -3.50
C THR A 105 9.43 13.01 -3.06
N PRO A 106 9.16 12.90 -1.74
CA PRO A 106 7.96 12.25 -1.23
C PRO A 106 6.67 12.96 -1.67
N GLY A 107 6.68 14.30 -1.66
CA GLY A 107 5.56 15.11 -2.14
C GLY A 107 5.30 14.93 -3.64
N LYS A 108 6.35 14.89 -4.46
CA LYS A 108 6.23 14.66 -5.91
C LYS A 108 5.77 13.24 -6.23
N ALA A 109 6.23 12.25 -5.46
CA ALA A 109 5.87 10.85 -5.64
C ALA A 109 4.35 10.64 -5.54
N ILE A 110 3.68 11.38 -4.64
CA ILE A 110 2.23 11.29 -4.45
C ILE A 110 1.47 12.29 -5.32
N GLY A 111 1.92 13.55 -5.37
CA GLY A 111 1.18 14.62 -6.03
C GLY A 111 0.90 14.33 -7.50
N MET A 112 1.87 13.73 -8.20
CA MET A 112 1.71 13.41 -9.62
C MET A 112 0.83 12.17 -9.88
N LEU A 113 0.51 11.36 -8.86
CA LEU A 113 -0.49 10.28 -8.97
C LEU A 113 -1.92 10.81 -9.06
N PHE A 114 -2.17 12.05 -8.64
CA PHE A 114 -3.47 12.71 -8.75
C PHE A 114 -3.69 13.41 -10.09
N VAL A 115 -2.65 13.56 -10.91
CA VAL A 115 -2.76 14.20 -12.23
C VAL A 115 -3.36 13.19 -13.22
N PRO A 116 -4.55 13.44 -13.78
CA PRO A 116 -5.18 12.52 -14.73
C PRO A 116 -4.27 12.23 -15.93
N PHE A 117 -4.29 10.99 -16.43
CA PHE A 117 -3.47 10.46 -17.53
C PHE A 117 -1.97 10.36 -17.23
N TYR A 118 -1.40 11.38 -16.56
CA TYR A 118 -0.02 11.36 -16.13
C TYR A 118 0.23 10.33 -15.02
N ASN A 119 -0.78 10.05 -14.19
CA ASN A 119 -0.75 9.01 -13.17
C ASN A 119 -0.38 7.62 -13.72
N ILE A 120 -0.75 7.30 -14.97
CA ILE A 120 -0.42 6.02 -15.62
C ILE A 120 1.09 5.86 -15.79
N TYR A 121 1.77 6.92 -16.24
CA TYR A 121 3.23 6.93 -16.31
C TYR A 121 3.83 7.01 -14.90
N TRP A 122 3.26 7.85 -14.04
CA TRP A 122 3.85 8.17 -12.75
C TRP A 122 3.80 7.02 -11.75
N ILE A 123 2.84 6.09 -11.87
CA ILE A 123 2.77 4.91 -11.01
C ILE A 123 4.07 4.08 -11.08
N PHE A 124 4.74 4.03 -12.25
CA PHE A 124 6.01 3.34 -12.40
C PHE A 124 7.13 4.02 -11.62
N ILE A 125 7.18 5.35 -11.65
CA ILE A 125 8.16 6.12 -10.87
C ILE A 125 7.87 5.98 -9.39
N ALA A 126 6.62 6.19 -8.98
CA ALA A 126 6.23 6.21 -7.58
C ALA A 126 6.43 4.86 -6.88
N PHE A 127 6.13 3.75 -7.54
CA PHE A 127 6.21 2.41 -6.93
C PHE A 127 7.46 1.63 -7.37
N SER A 128 7.64 1.38 -8.67
CA SER A 128 8.80 0.63 -9.15
C SER A 128 10.10 1.41 -8.96
N GLY A 129 10.09 2.73 -9.17
CA GLY A 129 11.22 3.62 -8.88
C GLY A 129 11.59 3.62 -7.40
N TRP A 130 10.60 3.60 -6.50
CA TRP A 130 10.85 3.48 -5.06
C TRP A 130 11.59 2.19 -4.72
N ALA A 131 11.15 1.05 -5.25
CA ALA A 131 11.78 -0.25 -4.95
C ALA A 131 13.26 -0.26 -5.37
N LYS A 132 13.58 0.30 -6.55
CA LYS A 132 14.95 0.43 -7.06
C LYS A 132 15.80 1.36 -6.20
N ASP A 133 15.25 2.53 -5.86
CA ASP A 133 15.98 3.54 -5.08
C ASP A 133 16.19 3.09 -3.64
N TYR A 134 15.19 2.43 -3.03
CA TYR A 134 15.33 1.78 -1.73
C TYR A 134 16.38 0.66 -1.77
N ASN A 135 16.37 -0.13 -2.84
CA ASN A 135 17.36 -1.18 -2.99
C ASN A 135 18.78 -0.63 -3.15
N ARG A 136 18.95 0.44 -3.93
CA ARG A 136 20.21 1.16 -4.01
C ARG A 136 20.61 1.73 -2.66
N PHE A 137 19.65 2.30 -1.92
CA PHE A 137 19.86 2.83 -0.58
C PHE A 137 20.48 1.81 0.37
N CYS A 138 19.94 0.59 0.46
CA CYS A 138 20.53 -0.37 1.39
C CYS A 138 21.94 -0.79 0.99
N THR A 139 22.25 -0.81 -0.30
CA THR A 139 23.58 -1.16 -0.80
C THR A 139 24.59 -0.03 -0.54
N GLU A 140 24.24 1.21 -0.86
CA GLU A 140 25.12 2.38 -0.67
C GLU A 140 25.37 2.70 0.80
N ARG A 141 24.37 2.49 1.66
CA ARG A 141 24.50 2.67 3.12
C ARG A 141 25.02 1.41 3.84
N GLY A 142 25.37 0.35 3.11
CA GLY A 142 25.90 -0.88 3.70
C GLY A 142 24.92 -1.67 4.59
N VAL A 143 23.63 -1.29 4.62
CA VAL A 143 22.60 -1.93 5.47
C VAL A 143 21.96 -3.14 4.79
N ASN A 144 22.79 -4.13 4.42
CA ASN A 144 22.35 -5.36 3.74
C ASN A 144 21.41 -6.24 4.58
N TYR A 145 21.32 -6.00 5.89
CA TYR A 145 20.40 -6.68 6.80
C TYR A 145 18.96 -6.13 6.72
N PHE A 146 18.74 -5.00 6.03
CA PHE A 146 17.40 -4.48 5.79
C PHE A 146 16.64 -5.36 4.78
N PRO A 147 15.32 -5.53 4.93
CA PRO A 147 14.52 -6.34 4.01
C PRO A 147 14.52 -5.72 2.60
N ARG A 148 14.94 -6.49 1.58
CA ARG A 148 14.97 -6.00 0.19
C ARG A 148 13.57 -5.86 -0.40
N ALA A 149 13.37 -4.83 -1.22
CA ALA A 149 12.17 -4.71 -2.03
C ALA A 149 12.31 -5.58 -3.29
N ASN A 150 11.27 -6.34 -3.63
CA ASN A 150 11.22 -7.11 -4.86
C ASN A 150 10.79 -6.20 -6.02
N GLU A 151 11.76 -5.76 -6.82
CA GLU A 151 11.52 -4.85 -7.94
C GLU A 151 10.52 -5.41 -8.97
N GLY A 152 10.55 -6.73 -9.20
CA GLY A 152 9.62 -7.41 -10.09
C GLY A 152 8.18 -7.36 -9.59
N LEU A 153 7.96 -7.47 -8.28
CA LEU A 153 6.63 -7.32 -7.68
C LEU A 153 6.07 -5.92 -7.87
N PHE A 154 6.88 -4.88 -7.62
CA PHE A 154 6.44 -3.48 -7.81
C PHE A 154 6.21 -3.17 -9.28
N MET A 155 7.03 -3.70 -10.18
CA MET A 155 6.79 -3.59 -11.63
C MET A 155 5.49 -4.29 -12.05
N ALA A 156 5.26 -5.52 -11.57
CA ALA A 156 4.04 -6.27 -11.84
C ALA A 156 2.80 -5.52 -11.33
N PHE A 157 2.87 -4.92 -10.14
CA PHE A 157 1.81 -4.04 -9.64
C PHE A 157 1.51 -2.89 -10.62
N CYS A 158 2.53 -2.17 -11.11
CA CYS A 158 2.32 -1.08 -12.06
C CYS A 158 1.67 -1.54 -13.37
N VAL A 159 2.11 -2.68 -13.93
CA VAL A 159 1.53 -3.23 -15.17
C VAL A 159 0.09 -3.72 -14.94
N CYS A 160 -0.15 -4.48 -13.88
CA CYS A 160 -1.49 -4.99 -13.55
C CYS A 160 -2.47 -3.86 -13.20
N ALA A 161 -2.00 -2.77 -12.58
CA ALA A 161 -2.84 -1.60 -12.32
C ALA A 161 -3.48 -1.02 -13.59
N ILE A 162 -2.82 -1.20 -14.74
CA ILE A 162 -3.30 -0.71 -16.04
C ILE A 162 -4.07 -1.81 -16.79
N VAL A 163 -3.54 -3.04 -16.82
CA VAL A 163 -4.03 -4.10 -17.72
C VAL A 163 -5.01 -5.06 -17.02
N PHE A 164 -4.81 -5.33 -15.73
CA PHE A 164 -5.55 -6.35 -14.97
C PHE A 164 -5.97 -5.84 -13.59
N PRO A 165 -6.90 -4.86 -13.52
CA PRO A 165 -7.27 -4.17 -12.27
C PRO A 165 -7.82 -5.10 -11.18
N ILE A 166 -8.28 -6.30 -11.53
CA ILE A 166 -8.81 -7.30 -10.58
C ILE A 166 -7.71 -7.86 -9.68
N ILE A 167 -6.50 -8.08 -10.20
CA ILE A 167 -5.37 -8.67 -9.44
C ILE A 167 -4.62 -7.57 -8.66
N THR A 168 -4.71 -6.33 -9.13
CA THR A 168 -3.99 -5.16 -8.58
C THR A 168 -4.11 -4.98 -7.07
N PRO A 169 -5.28 -5.14 -6.41
CA PRO A 169 -5.38 -4.96 -4.97
C PRO A 169 -4.50 -5.94 -4.18
N PHE A 170 -4.35 -7.19 -4.65
CA PHE A 170 -3.53 -8.20 -4.01
C PHE A 170 -2.03 -7.89 -4.15
N LEU A 171 -1.62 -7.48 -5.35
CA LEU A 171 -0.23 -7.05 -5.59
C LEU A 171 0.10 -5.79 -4.80
N HIS A 172 -0.84 -4.84 -4.74
CA HIS A 172 -0.69 -3.62 -3.97
C HIS A 172 -0.51 -3.91 -2.47
N LEU A 173 -1.31 -4.83 -1.91
CA LEU A 173 -1.15 -5.27 -0.52
C LEU A 173 0.24 -5.91 -0.29
N ALA A 174 0.72 -6.72 -1.24
CA ALA A 174 2.05 -7.31 -1.16
C ALA A 174 3.17 -6.25 -1.24
N CYS A 175 3.06 -5.26 -2.13
CA CYS A 175 3.96 -4.10 -2.20
C CYS A 175 3.96 -3.34 -0.88
N MET A 176 2.79 -3.04 -0.33
CA MET A 176 2.65 -2.32 0.93
C MET A 176 3.24 -3.11 2.11
N SER A 177 3.16 -4.45 2.10
CA SER A 177 3.84 -5.28 3.11
C SER A 177 5.36 -5.05 3.11
N GLN A 178 5.96 -5.00 1.93
CA GLN A 178 7.41 -4.73 1.79
C GLN A 178 7.76 -3.30 2.18
N MET A 179 6.95 -2.31 1.80
CA MET A 179 7.15 -0.91 2.22
C MET A 179 7.01 -0.74 3.74
N CYS A 180 6.02 -1.38 4.38
CA CYS A 180 5.85 -1.33 5.83
C CYS A 180 7.07 -1.88 6.56
N LYS A 181 7.60 -3.03 6.10
CA LYS A 181 8.82 -3.62 6.65
C LYS A 181 10.02 -2.70 6.47
N ALA A 182 10.20 -2.14 5.27
CA ALA A 182 11.27 -1.18 5.00
C ALA A 182 11.20 0.02 5.95
N ILE A 183 10.01 0.62 6.12
CA ILE A 183 9.80 1.75 7.05
C ILE A 183 10.11 1.34 8.49
N ASN A 184 9.61 0.20 8.95
CA ASN A 184 9.83 -0.29 10.32
C ASN A 184 11.31 -0.51 10.64
N PHE A 185 12.09 -1.02 9.68
CA PHE A 185 13.54 -1.13 9.83
C PHE A 185 14.25 0.23 9.86
N THR A 186 13.88 1.15 8.95
CA THR A 186 14.46 2.51 8.92
C THR A 186 14.08 3.37 10.12
N THR A 187 13.06 2.99 10.90
CA THR A 187 12.63 3.71 12.10
C THR A 187 13.09 3.01 13.39
N GLY A 188 13.86 1.93 13.29
CA GLY A 188 14.43 1.23 14.44
C GLY A 188 13.42 0.37 15.22
N ASN A 189 12.27 0.06 14.61
CA ASN A 189 11.22 -0.75 15.21
C ASN A 189 10.92 -2.01 14.37
N PRO A 190 11.85 -2.99 14.31
CA PRO A 190 11.70 -4.16 13.44
C PRO A 190 10.63 -5.17 13.90
N SER A 191 10.04 -4.99 15.08
CA SER A 191 9.26 -6.03 15.80
C SER A 191 7.72 -5.83 15.82
N LYS A 192 7.16 -5.03 14.91
CA LYS A 192 5.69 -4.87 14.79
C LYS A 192 5.17 -4.98 13.36
#